data_AF-A0A2N3D949-F1
#
_entry.id   AF-A0A2N3D949-F1
#
_cell.length_a   1.000
_cell.length_b   1.000
_cell.length_c   1.000
_cell.angle_alpha   90.00
_cell.angle_beta   90.00
_cell.angle_gamma   90.00
#
_symmetry.space_group_name_H-M   'P 1'
#
loop_
_entity.id
_entity.type
_entity.pdbx_description
1 polymer ?
#
loop_
_entity_poly.entity_id
_entity_poly.type
_entity_poly.pdbx_seq_one_letter_code
_entity_poly.pdbx_strand_id
1 'polypeptide(L)'
;MSLSIDAQIERMRAVWPEFALTGREGPVARWRGPLRPLLQTYVIDILYRVPTLIERLDAALHQPRVSVVSPALRRRPGDSEGALPHVYYGKDDAVSLCLLDPQAGDWSPADFLAETTVPWTIEWLAAYEGWRATGKWTASGRHVEPVAAHG
;
A
#
# COMPACT_ATOMS: atom_id res chain seq x y z
N MET A 1 -11.68 10.84 14.65
CA MET A 1 -12.31 11.52 13.49
C MET A 1 -11.47 11.18 12.28
N SER A 2 -12.07 10.85 11.13
CA SER A 2 -11.34 10.59 9.88
C SER A 2 -11.11 11.88 9.10
N LEU A 3 -9.99 11.96 8.37
CA LEU A 3 -9.76 13.03 7.41
C LEU A 3 -10.72 12.87 6.22
N SER A 4 -11.21 14.00 5.70
CA SER A 4 -12.02 13.97 4.48
C SER A 4 -11.15 13.57 3.28
N ILE A 5 -11.81 13.02 2.26
CA ILE A 5 -11.13 12.64 1.02
C ILE A 5 -10.56 13.86 0.29
N ASP A 6 -11.20 15.02 0.38
CA ASP A 6 -10.70 16.26 -0.21
C ASP A 6 -9.43 16.74 0.51
N ALA A 7 -9.36 16.61 1.84
CA ALA A 7 -8.14 16.89 2.59
C ALA A 7 -7.00 15.93 2.19
N GLN A 8 -7.29 14.64 1.97
CA GLN A 8 -6.31 13.68 1.46
C GLN A 8 -5.82 14.06 0.06
N ILE A 9 -6.74 14.48 -0.84
CA ILE A 9 -6.40 14.92 -2.20
C ILE A 9 -5.50 16.16 -2.18
N GLU A 10 -5.86 17.17 -1.38
CA GLU A 10 -5.10 18.40 -1.26
C GLU A 10 -3.69 18.13 -0.71
N ARG A 11 -3.60 17.33 0.36
CA ARG A 11 -2.31 16.97 0.94
C ARG A 11 -1.44 16.16 0.00
N MET A 12 -2.02 15.18 -0.71
CA MET A 12 -1.29 14.41 -1.71
C MET A 12 -0.72 15.31 -2.81
N ARG A 13 -1.52 16.25 -3.34
CA ARG A 13 -1.05 17.20 -4.35
C ARG A 13 0.08 18.10 -3.84
N ALA A 14 0.01 18.51 -2.58
CA ALA A 14 1.00 19.41 -1.99
C ALA A 14 2.35 18.72 -1.72
N VAL A 15 2.34 17.47 -1.26
CA VAL A 15 3.55 16.73 -0.88
C VAL A 15 4.12 15.91 -2.03
N TRP A 16 3.25 15.29 -2.85
CA TRP A 16 3.60 14.39 -3.95
C TRP A 16 2.92 14.85 -5.25
N PRO A 17 3.35 15.97 -5.85
CA PRO A 17 2.70 16.54 -7.04
C PRO A 17 2.71 15.61 -8.25
N GLU A 18 3.62 14.63 -8.31
CA GLU A 18 3.68 13.62 -9.38
C GLU A 18 2.63 12.51 -9.22
N PHE A 19 1.98 12.38 -8.05
CA PHE A 19 0.84 11.49 -7.86
C PHE A 19 -0.44 12.15 -8.37
N ALA A 20 -0.73 11.93 -9.66
CA ALA A 20 -1.93 12.43 -10.30
C ALA A 20 -3.19 11.76 -9.75
N LEU A 21 -4.23 12.55 -9.50
CA LEU A 21 -5.58 12.05 -9.20
C LEU A 21 -6.18 11.47 -10.48
N THR A 22 -6.37 10.15 -10.52
CA THR A 22 -6.89 9.42 -11.70
C THR A 22 -8.35 8.99 -11.56
N GLY A 23 -8.91 9.07 -10.35
CA GLY A 23 -10.32 8.77 -10.09
C GLY A 23 -10.81 9.42 -8.81
N ARG A 24 -12.07 9.84 -8.82
CA ARG A 24 -12.74 10.49 -7.69
C ARG A 24 -14.24 10.20 -7.72
N GLU A 25 -14.74 9.56 -6.66
CA GLU A 25 -16.17 9.26 -6.50
C GLU A 25 -16.56 9.25 -5.00
N GLY A 26 -17.46 10.12 -4.55
CA GLY A 26 -18.04 10.04 -3.20
C GLY A 26 -17.01 10.16 -2.05
N PRO A 27 -16.69 9.10 -1.29
CA PRO A 27 -15.59 9.09 -0.30
C PRO A 27 -14.29 8.45 -0.83
N VAL A 28 -14.24 8.13 -2.13
CA VAL A 28 -13.16 7.38 -2.78
C VAL A 28 -12.30 8.31 -3.63
N ALA A 29 -10.99 8.06 -3.63
CA ALA A 29 -10.06 8.63 -4.59
C ALA A 29 -8.99 7.60 -4.98
N ARG A 30 -8.48 7.77 -6.21
CA ARG A 30 -7.41 6.96 -6.78
C ARG A 30 -6.30 7.87 -7.29
N TRP A 31 -5.06 7.58 -6.91
CA TRP A 31 -3.88 8.28 -7.38
C TRP A 31 -2.95 7.34 -8.12
N ARG A 32 -2.23 7.88 -9.10
CA ARG A 32 -1.17 7.18 -9.80
C ARG A 32 0.04 8.08 -9.96
N GLY A 33 1.21 7.60 -9.61
CA GLY A 33 2.45 8.37 -9.68
C GLY A 33 3.70 7.50 -9.68
N PRO A 34 4.84 8.05 -10.12
CA PRO A 34 6.12 7.38 -10.05
C PRO A 34 6.69 7.42 -8.63
N LEU A 35 7.40 6.36 -8.23
CA LEU A 35 8.30 6.33 -7.08
C LEU A 35 9.62 5.68 -7.49
N ARG A 36 10.73 6.25 -7.04
CA ARG A 36 12.07 5.68 -7.23
C ARG A 36 12.74 5.51 -5.87
N PRO A 37 12.66 4.31 -5.25
CA PRO A 37 13.23 4.09 -3.93
C PRO A 37 14.76 4.11 -3.95
N LEU A 38 15.40 3.23 -4.74
CA LEU A 38 16.86 3.17 -4.89
C LEU A 38 17.25 3.09 -6.37
N LEU A 39 16.98 1.96 -7.04
CA LEU A 39 17.59 1.64 -8.33
C LEU A 39 16.66 1.86 -9.52
N GLN A 40 15.36 1.57 -9.37
CA GLN A 40 14.41 1.65 -10.49
C GLN A 40 13.17 2.49 -10.14
N THR A 41 12.51 3.05 -11.16
CA THR A 41 11.23 3.74 -10.99
C THR A 41 10.09 2.74 -11.12
N TYR A 42 9.13 2.84 -10.21
CA TYR A 42 7.87 2.12 -10.21
C TYR A 42 6.71 3.09 -10.41
N VAL A 43 5.71 2.72 -11.22
CA VAL A 43 4.42 3.40 -11.26
C VAL A 43 3.53 2.73 -10.23
N ILE A 44 3.09 3.52 -9.26
CA ILE A 44 2.27 3.08 -8.13
C ILE A 44 0.86 3.57 -8.31
N ASP A 45 -0.08 2.71 -7.92
CA ASP A 45 -1.50 3.01 -7.90
C ASP A 45 -2.02 2.87 -6.46
N ILE A 46 -2.61 3.95 -5.96
CA ILE A 46 -3.16 4.03 -4.60
C ILE A 46 -4.66 4.26 -4.72
N LEU A 47 -5.44 3.36 -4.13
CA LEU A 47 -6.89 3.48 -4.01
C LEU A 47 -7.27 3.58 -2.53
N TYR A 48 -8.02 4.63 -2.18
CA TYR A 48 -8.48 4.84 -0.81
C TYR A 48 -9.95 5.23 -0.76
N ARG A 49 -10.64 4.74 0.26
CA ARG A 49 -12.01 5.12 0.63
C ARG A 49 -12.00 5.59 2.07
N VAL A 50 -12.46 6.81 2.32
CA VAL A 50 -12.66 7.30 3.69
C VAL A 50 -13.71 6.43 4.39
N PRO A 51 -13.40 5.86 5.58
CA PRO A 51 -14.36 5.07 6.35
C PRO A 51 -15.53 5.91 6.84
N THR A 52 -16.71 5.32 6.88
CA THR A 52 -17.90 6.01 7.40
C THR A 52 -17.98 5.88 8.93
N LEU A 53 -18.64 6.84 9.60
CA LEU A 53 -18.77 6.88 11.07
C LEU A 53 -19.47 5.65 11.68
N ILE A 54 -20.19 4.86 10.88
CA ILE A 54 -20.94 3.67 11.32
C ILE A 54 -20.07 2.41 11.20
N GLU A 55 -18.97 2.46 10.46
CA GLU A 55 -18.05 1.34 10.31
C GLU A 55 -17.17 1.22 11.56
N ARG A 56 -16.97 -0.01 12.06
CA ARG A 56 -15.86 -0.25 13.00
C ARG A 56 -14.57 0.13 12.28
N LEU A 57 -13.81 1.05 12.87
CA LEU A 57 -12.50 1.52 12.38
C LEU A 57 -11.44 0.42 12.53
N ASP A 58 -11.61 -0.68 11.80
CA ASP A 58 -10.60 -1.72 11.64
C ASP A 58 -9.65 -1.30 10.52
N ALA A 59 -8.39 -1.00 10.86
CA ALA A 59 -7.38 -0.59 9.89
C ALA A 59 -7.15 -1.66 8.82
N ALA A 60 -7.34 -2.96 9.11
CA ALA A 60 -7.18 -4.02 8.13
C ALA A 60 -8.21 -3.93 6.99
N LEU A 61 -9.42 -3.42 7.27
CA LEU A 61 -10.49 -3.24 6.30
C LEU A 61 -10.43 -1.90 5.57
N HIS A 62 -9.86 -0.89 6.22
CA HIS A 62 -9.94 0.52 5.79
C HIS A 62 -8.64 1.11 5.28
N GLN A 63 -7.55 0.35 5.38
CA GLN A 63 -6.25 0.75 4.83
C GLN A 63 -6.32 1.04 3.32
N PRO A 64 -5.47 1.96 2.84
CA PRO A 64 -5.32 2.18 1.41
C PRO A 64 -4.85 0.91 0.70
N ARG A 65 -5.38 0.66 -0.49
CA ARG A 65 -4.88 -0.39 -1.37
C ARG A 65 -3.80 0.20 -2.26
N VAL A 66 -2.60 -0.36 -2.18
CA VAL A 66 -1.46 0.08 -2.98
C VAL A 66 -1.02 -1.05 -3.89
N SER A 67 -0.83 -0.78 -5.17
CA SER A 67 -0.36 -1.77 -6.14
C SER A 67 0.73 -1.19 -7.04
N VAL A 68 1.61 -2.08 -7.52
CA VAL A 68 2.66 -1.73 -8.49
C VAL A 68 2.12 -1.99 -9.89
N VAL A 69 1.98 -0.93 -10.68
CA VAL A 69 1.48 -0.99 -12.06
C VAL A 69 2.60 -1.39 -13.01
N SER A 70 3.78 -0.80 -12.86
CA SER A 70 4.93 -1.10 -13.70
C SER A 70 6.26 -0.75 -13.04
N PRO A 71 7.33 -1.52 -13.27
CA PRO A 71 7.29 -2.85 -13.89
C PRO A 71 6.59 -3.86 -12.98
N ALA A 72 6.09 -4.95 -13.56
CA ALA A 72 5.45 -6.00 -12.79
C ALA A 72 6.41 -6.61 -11.75
N LEU A 73 5.90 -6.88 -10.55
CA LEU A 73 6.65 -7.53 -9.48
C LEU A 73 7.02 -8.96 -9.88
N ARG A 74 8.27 -9.35 -9.63
CA ARG A 74 8.81 -10.66 -10.01
C ARG A 74 8.77 -11.61 -8.83
N ARG A 75 7.88 -12.60 -8.92
CA ARG A 75 7.70 -13.64 -7.90
C ARG A 75 8.93 -14.54 -7.75
N ARG A 76 9.16 -15.08 -6.56
CA ARG A 76 10.14 -16.14 -6.26
C ARG A 76 9.41 -17.34 -5.63
N PRO A 77 8.93 -18.30 -6.43
CA PRO A 77 8.26 -19.48 -5.90
C PRO A 77 9.17 -20.24 -4.92
N GLY A 78 8.63 -20.62 -3.76
CA GLY A 78 9.35 -21.36 -2.73
C GLY A 78 10.27 -20.52 -1.82
N ASP A 79 10.23 -19.19 -1.92
CA ASP A 79 10.92 -18.32 -0.94
C ASP A 79 10.22 -18.37 0.43
N SER A 80 11.01 -18.28 1.50
CA SER A 80 10.50 -18.36 2.88
C SER A 80 9.58 -17.20 3.26
N GLU A 81 9.70 -16.07 2.57
CA GLU A 81 8.86 -14.89 2.74
C GLU A 81 7.57 -14.93 1.89
N GLY A 82 7.35 -16.05 1.19
CA GLY A 82 6.29 -16.18 0.19
C GLY A 82 6.74 -15.75 -1.22
N ALA A 83 5.91 -16.05 -2.22
CA ALA A 83 6.24 -15.76 -3.62
C ALA A 83 6.50 -14.26 -3.90
N LEU A 84 5.81 -13.39 -3.14
CA LEU A 84 6.13 -11.99 -2.94
C LEU A 84 5.98 -11.70 -1.44
N PRO A 85 6.96 -11.06 -0.78
CA PRO A 85 6.88 -10.73 0.63
C PRO A 85 5.83 -9.64 0.90
N HIS A 86 5.11 -9.73 2.02
CA HIS A 86 4.21 -8.67 2.51
C HIS A 86 3.27 -8.12 1.43
N VAL A 87 2.46 -9.00 0.85
CA VAL A 87 1.37 -8.63 -0.06
C VAL A 87 0.08 -9.36 0.29
N TYR A 88 -1.04 -8.75 -0.08
CA TYR A 88 -2.34 -9.38 -0.13
C TYR A 88 -2.65 -9.86 -1.55
N TYR A 89 -3.06 -11.12 -1.68
CA TYR A 89 -3.53 -11.69 -2.93
C TYR A 89 -5.05 -11.59 -3.02
N GLY A 90 -5.54 -10.91 -4.06
CA GLY A 90 -6.94 -10.81 -4.40
C GLY A 90 -7.38 -11.83 -5.46
N LYS A 91 -8.59 -11.64 -5.98
CA LYS A 91 -9.07 -12.37 -7.16
C LYS A 91 -8.20 -12.06 -8.37
N ASP A 92 -8.14 -12.99 -9.32
CA ASP A 92 -7.39 -12.86 -10.58
C ASP A 92 -5.89 -12.55 -10.38
N ASP A 93 -5.33 -13.07 -9.29
CA ASP A 93 -3.92 -12.92 -8.93
C ASP A 93 -3.49 -11.45 -8.69
N ALA A 94 -4.46 -10.57 -8.44
CA ALA A 94 -4.23 -9.17 -8.11
C ALA A 94 -3.43 -9.03 -6.81
N VAL A 95 -2.40 -8.17 -6.84
CA VAL A 95 -1.49 -7.97 -5.71
C VAL A 95 -1.67 -6.58 -5.13
N SER A 96 -1.87 -6.48 -3.83
CA SER A 96 -1.79 -5.22 -3.08
C SER A 96 -0.69 -5.31 -2.02
N LEU A 97 0.08 -4.25 -1.84
CA LEU A 97 1.16 -4.21 -0.85
C LEU A 97 0.58 -4.19 0.57
N CYS A 98 1.19 -4.97 1.46
CA CYS A 98 0.95 -4.89 2.90
C CYS A 98 1.95 -3.89 3.48
N LEU A 99 1.51 -2.64 3.68
CA LEU A 99 2.38 -1.54 4.08
C LEU A 99 2.35 -1.23 5.59
N LEU A 100 1.31 -1.67 6.28
CA LEU A 100 1.11 -1.37 7.70
C LEU A 100 0.73 -2.64 8.45
N ASP A 101 1.10 -2.69 9.72
CA ASP A 101 0.59 -3.66 10.67
C ASP A 101 -0.64 -3.06 11.37
N PRO A 102 -1.86 -3.54 11.07
CA PRO A 102 -3.09 -2.99 11.66
C PRO A 102 -3.11 -3.11 13.19
N GLN A 103 -2.35 -4.05 13.76
CA GLN A 103 -2.28 -4.28 15.21
C GLN A 103 -1.21 -3.45 15.90
N ALA A 104 -0.31 -2.81 15.15
CA ALA A 104 0.69 -1.90 15.72
C ALA A 104 0.07 -0.54 16.10
N GLY A 105 -1.07 -0.19 15.51
CA GLY A 105 -1.74 1.10 15.75
C GLY A 105 -1.06 2.28 15.04
N ASP A 106 -0.12 2.00 14.13
CA ASP A 106 0.70 3.00 13.42
C ASP A 106 -0.07 3.81 12.37
N TRP A 107 -1.34 3.44 12.11
CA TRP A 107 -2.16 4.14 11.14
C TRP A 107 -3.62 4.21 11.58
N SER A 108 -4.22 5.36 11.32
CA SER A 108 -5.64 5.60 11.44
C SER A 108 -6.16 6.41 10.25
N PRO A 109 -7.48 6.42 10.01
CA PRO A 109 -8.07 7.32 9.01
C PRO A 109 -7.91 8.81 9.31
N ALA A 110 -7.34 9.18 10.46
CA ALA A 110 -6.96 10.54 10.79
C ALA A 110 -5.58 10.94 10.22
N ASP A 111 -4.83 10.00 9.66
CA ASP A 111 -3.48 10.23 9.13
C ASP A 111 -3.50 10.48 7.63
N PHE A 112 -2.63 11.39 7.17
CA PHE A 112 -2.51 11.68 5.75
C PHE A 112 -1.79 10.55 5.03
N LEU A 113 -2.35 10.06 3.92
CA LEU A 113 -1.71 9.03 3.08
C LEU A 113 -0.39 9.53 2.49
N ALA A 114 -0.31 10.83 2.21
CA ALA A 114 0.88 11.50 1.73
C ALA A 114 2.07 11.41 2.72
N GLU A 115 1.79 11.29 4.02
CA GLU A 115 2.81 11.26 5.08
C GLU A 115 3.06 9.86 5.64
N THR A 116 2.21 8.90 5.30
CA THR A 116 2.27 7.52 5.80
C THR A 116 2.44 6.55 4.64
N THR A 117 1.40 6.36 3.84
CA THR A 117 1.30 5.37 2.77
C THR A 117 2.37 5.53 1.69
N VAL A 118 2.62 6.76 1.23
CA VAL A 118 3.63 6.97 0.18
C VAL A 118 5.04 6.67 0.70
N PRO A 119 5.49 7.22 1.85
CA PRO A 119 6.75 6.81 2.47
C PRO A 119 6.88 5.30 2.71
N TRP A 120 5.86 4.65 3.27
CA TRP A 120 5.91 3.18 3.49
C TRP A 120 5.96 2.39 2.19
N THR A 121 5.35 2.90 1.11
CA THR A 121 5.51 2.30 -0.22
C THR A 121 6.97 2.37 -0.69
N ILE A 122 7.66 3.50 -0.44
CA ILE A 122 9.08 3.65 -0.77
C ILE A 122 9.92 2.64 0.02
N GLU A 123 9.67 2.51 1.33
CA GLU A 123 10.37 1.54 2.19
C GLU A 123 10.15 0.09 1.74
N TRP A 124 8.90 -0.27 1.44
CA TRP A 124 8.57 -1.60 0.91
C TRP A 124 9.29 -1.87 -0.41
N LEU A 125 9.31 -0.90 -1.33
CA LEU A 125 9.99 -1.07 -2.62
C LEU A 125 11.51 -1.16 -2.46
N ALA A 126 12.10 -0.40 -1.53
CA ALA A 126 13.53 -0.51 -1.21
C ALA A 126 13.88 -1.90 -0.68
N ALA A 127 13.06 -2.44 0.24
CA ALA A 127 13.23 -3.80 0.73
C ALA A 127 12.99 -4.85 -0.35
N TYR A 128 12.04 -4.63 -1.26
CA TYR A 128 11.83 -5.49 -2.42
C TYR A 128 13.05 -5.50 -3.34
N GLU A 129 13.64 -4.34 -3.67
CA GLU A 129 14.87 -4.28 -4.45
C GLU A 129 16.03 -5.01 -3.76
N GLY A 130 16.18 -4.85 -2.43
CA GLY A 130 17.17 -5.57 -1.62
C GLY A 130 16.93 -7.09 -1.60
N TRP A 131 15.69 -7.53 -1.43
CA TRP A 131 15.31 -8.94 -1.48
C TRP A 131 15.52 -9.54 -2.87
N ARG A 132 15.25 -8.78 -3.93
CA ARG A 132 15.54 -9.19 -5.31
C ARG A 132 17.03 -9.39 -5.56
N ALA A 133 17.89 -8.64 -4.88
CA ALA A 133 19.33 -8.73 -5.01
C ALA A 133 19.97 -9.81 -4.11
N THR A 134 19.49 -9.95 -2.87
CA THR A 134 20.17 -10.73 -1.82
C THR A 134 19.44 -12.00 -1.43
N GLY A 135 18.16 -12.10 -1.78
CA GLY A 135 17.27 -13.14 -1.32
C GLY A 135 16.77 -12.99 0.12
N LYS A 136 17.13 -11.91 0.81
CA LYS A 136 16.74 -11.65 2.20
C LYS A 136 15.82 -10.43 2.27
N TRP A 137 14.68 -10.59 2.93
CA TRP A 137 13.78 -9.47 3.20
C TRP A 137 14.25 -8.69 4.42
N THR A 138 14.20 -7.36 4.35
CA THR A 138 14.79 -6.48 5.36
C THR A 138 13.84 -5.41 5.89
N ALA A 139 12.63 -5.27 5.32
CA ALA A 139 11.65 -4.33 5.86
C ALA A 139 11.01 -4.91 7.12
N SER A 140 10.80 -4.03 8.10
CA SER A 140 10.04 -4.31 9.32
C SER A 140 8.54 -4.30 9.02
N GLY A 141 7.82 -5.31 9.53
CA GLY A 141 6.37 -5.43 9.51
C GLY A 141 5.97 -6.84 9.91
N ARG A 142 4.89 -7.03 10.68
CA ARG A 142 4.36 -8.38 10.92
C ARG A 142 3.67 -8.87 9.64
N HIS A 143 3.99 -10.09 9.20
CA HIS A 143 3.20 -10.77 8.17
C HIS A 143 1.80 -11.02 8.72
N VAL A 144 0.78 -10.48 8.06
CA VAL A 144 -0.58 -11.00 8.28
C VAL A 144 -0.67 -12.24 7.39
N GLU A 145 -0.61 -13.43 8.00
CA GLU A 145 -0.88 -14.66 7.27
C GLU A 145 -2.24 -14.54 6.57
N PRO A 146 -2.37 -14.95 5.30
CA PRO A 146 -3.68 -15.02 4.67
C PRO A 146 -4.57 -15.92 5.53
N VAL A 147 -5.75 -15.42 5.91
CA VAL A 147 -6.77 -16.30 6.48
C VAL A 147 -7.03 -17.37 5.43
N ALA A 148 -6.66 -18.62 5.75
CA ALA A 148 -6.88 -19.76 4.87
C ALA A 148 -8.35 -19.72 4.41
N ALA A 149 -8.57 -19.72 3.10
CA ALA A 149 -9.90 -19.88 2.56
C ALA A 149 -10.45 -21.20 3.09
N HIS A 150 -11.38 -21.13 4.04
CA HIS A 150 -12.13 -22.29 4.47
C HIS A 150 -12.88 -22.81 3.24
N GLY A 151 -12.49 -24.01 2.81
CA GLY A 151 -13.24 -24.80 1.84
C GLY A 151 -14.54 -25.34 2.42
#